data_AF-A0A535KBU1-F1
#
_entry.id   AF-A0A535KBU1-F1
#
_cell.length_a   1.000
_cell.length_b   1.000
_cell.length_c   1.000
_cell.angle_alpha   90.00
_cell.angle_beta   90.00
_cell.angle_gamma   90.00
#
_symmetry.space_group_name_H-M   'P 1'
#
loop_
_entity.id
_entity.type
_entity.pdbx_description
1 polymer ?
#
loop_
_entity_poly.entity_id
_entity_poly.type
_entity_poly.pdbx_seq_one_letter_code
_entity_poly.pdbx_strand_id
1 'polypeptide(L)'
;MFGSTVLEVAIGLVFVYWLLSLLCSAINEQVIVPLLNLRAKFLEEGIKNMLDDPQGDKLVNQLYETPLIKGLSRKASSDKPRKPSYIPADTFALALMSLDAFQAYKANPSAENSPIPQALAPLINMAKNDPASPGDPAIVLASIEKWYNDTMDRVSGWYKHRVQLIILLLALVIVVSLNIDTVSLITSLSNETAMRSAIVSAAQGAANSQNNAKNLAT
;
A
#
# COMPACT_ATOMS: atom_id res chain seq x y z
N MET A 1 34.03 -3.96 24.78
CA MET A 1 34.72 -4.31 23.53
C MET A 1 34.64 -5.82 23.34
N PHE A 2 34.20 -6.31 22.18
CA PHE A 2 33.92 -7.73 21.92
C PHE A 2 35.20 -8.60 21.79
N GLY A 3 36.37 -8.07 22.20
CA GLY A 3 37.66 -8.74 22.08
C GLY A 3 38.18 -8.88 20.64
N SER A 4 37.38 -8.52 19.63
CA SER A 4 37.71 -8.56 18.21
C SER A 4 37.34 -7.25 17.52
N THR A 5 38.34 -6.57 16.98
CA THR A 5 38.16 -5.33 16.20
C THR A 5 37.31 -5.57 14.96
N VAL A 6 37.50 -6.70 14.29
CA VAL A 6 36.75 -7.09 13.09
C VAL A 6 35.26 -7.21 13.40
N LEU A 7 34.90 -7.83 14.53
CA LEU A 7 33.51 -8.00 14.93
C LEU A 7 32.86 -6.65 15.26
N GLU A 8 33.57 -5.76 15.96
CA GLU A 8 33.08 -4.42 16.28
C GLU A 8 32.87 -3.57 15.03
N VAL A 9 33.79 -3.63 14.05
CA VAL A 9 33.64 -2.96 12.76
C VAL A 9 32.43 -3.50 12.01
N ALA A 10 32.24 -4.83 11.97
CA ALA A 10 31.10 -5.46 11.32
C ALA A 10 29.77 -5.01 11.95
N ILE A 11 29.67 -5.00 13.28
CA ILE A 11 28.49 -4.53 14.01
C ILE A 11 28.22 -3.05 13.68
N GLY A 12 29.25 -2.21 13.71
CA GLY A 12 29.12 -0.80 13.40
C GLY A 12 28.63 -0.57 11.96
N LEU A 13 29.18 -1.30 11.00
CA LEU A 13 28.80 -1.20 9.60
C LEU A 13 27.33 -1.61 9.37
N VAL A 14 26.91 -2.74 9.94
CA VAL A 14 25.51 -3.20 9.86
C VAL A 14 24.57 -2.18 10.48
N PHE A 15 24.94 -1.62 11.65
CA PHE A 15 24.12 -0.62 12.32
C PHE A 15 23.98 0.68 11.52
N VAL A 16 25.06 1.17 10.91
CA VAL A 16 25.02 2.36 10.05
C VAL A 16 24.11 2.14 8.84
N TYR A 17 24.23 1.01 8.14
CA TYR A 17 23.34 0.71 7.00
C TYR A 17 21.89 0.50 7.42
N TRP A 18 21.66 -0.06 8.60
CA TRP A 18 20.31 -0.17 9.17
C TRP A 18 19.70 1.21 9.41
N LEU A 19 20.46 2.16 9.99
CA LEU A 19 20.00 3.54 10.15
C LEU A 19 19.73 4.24 8.82
N LEU A 20 20.60 4.04 7.82
CA LEU A 20 20.40 4.62 6.48
C LEU A 20 19.14 4.05 5.80
N SER A 21 18.88 2.75 5.96
CA SER A 21 17.66 2.10 5.45
C SER A 21 16.40 2.67 6.13
N LEU A 22 16.43 2.83 7.46
CA LEU A 22 15.34 3.46 8.21
C LEU A 22 15.12 4.91 7.78
N LEU A 23 16.18 5.67 7.55
CA LEU A 23 16.09 7.04 7.07
C LEU A 23 15.41 7.11 5.70
N CYS A 24 15.79 6.24 4.77
CA CYS A 24 15.14 6.14 3.46
C CYS A 24 13.65 5.80 3.60
N SER A 25 13.31 4.84 4.46
CA SER A 25 11.91 4.46 4.73
C SER A 25 11.12 5.61 5.33
N ALA A 26 11.67 6.29 6.34
CA ALA A 26 11.01 7.40 7.02
C ALA A 26 10.76 8.58 6.08
N ILE A 27 11.74 8.95 5.24
CA ILE A 27 11.55 10.02 4.25
C ILE A 27 10.49 9.63 3.22
N ASN A 28 10.54 8.40 2.71
CA ASN A 28 9.55 7.92 1.75
C ASN A 28 8.12 7.95 2.33
N GLU A 29 7.94 7.45 3.55
CA GLU A 29 6.62 7.37 4.20
C GLU A 29 6.09 8.74 4.66
N GLN A 30 6.95 9.60 5.22
CA GLN A 30 6.51 10.85 5.84
C GLN A 30 6.46 12.03 4.88
N VAL A 31 7.33 12.04 3.86
CA VAL A 31 7.43 13.18 2.94
C VAL A 31 6.77 12.85 1.60
N ILE A 32 7.14 11.73 0.99
CA ILE A 32 6.79 11.46 -0.41
C ILE A 32 5.35 10.95 -0.54
N VAL A 33 4.99 9.92 0.23
CA VAL A 33 3.67 9.26 0.14
C VAL A 33 2.50 10.21 0.46
N PRO A 34 2.51 11.01 1.55
CA PRO A 34 1.39 11.86 1.93
C PRO A 34 1.25 13.08 1.01
N LEU A 35 2.37 13.57 0.47
CA LEU A 35 2.38 14.71 -0.45
C LEU A 35 1.80 14.32 -1.82
N LEU A 36 2.15 13.14 -2.32
CA LEU A 36 1.71 12.68 -3.64
C LEU A 36 0.37 11.91 -3.63
N ASN A 37 -0.13 11.53 -2.44
CA ASN A 37 -1.31 10.66 -2.23
C ASN A 37 -1.30 9.43 -3.14
N LEU A 38 -0.12 8.84 -3.40
CA LEU A 38 0.08 7.81 -4.44
C LEU A 38 -0.88 6.64 -4.25
N ARG A 39 -1.03 6.15 -3.02
CA ARG A 39 -1.88 5.00 -2.73
C ARG A 39 -3.35 5.23 -3.12
N ALA A 40 -3.90 6.41 -2.81
CA ALA A 40 -5.27 6.76 -3.19
C ALA A 40 -5.42 6.90 -4.71
N LYS A 41 -4.40 7.42 -5.41
CA LYS A 41 -4.40 7.52 -6.89
C LYS A 41 -4.34 6.15 -7.57
N PHE A 42 -3.46 5.27 -7.13
CA PHE A 42 -3.35 3.90 -7.67
C PHE A 42 -4.62 3.11 -7.41
N LEU A 43 -5.24 3.26 -6.23
CA LEU A 43 -6.52 2.65 -5.92
C LEU A 43 -7.62 3.16 -6.86
N GLU A 44 -7.72 4.48 -7.03
CA GLU A 44 -8.68 5.08 -7.96
C GLU A 44 -8.47 4.61 -9.40
N GLU A 45 -7.23 4.60 -9.87
CA GLU A 45 -6.87 4.14 -11.22
C GLU A 45 -7.19 2.65 -11.40
N GLY A 46 -6.95 1.84 -10.36
CA GLY A 46 -7.37 0.44 -10.31
C GLY A 46 -8.89 0.29 -10.48
N ILE A 47 -9.67 1.06 -9.72
CA ILE A 47 -11.14 1.05 -9.79
C ILE A 47 -11.63 1.56 -11.15
N LYS A 48 -11.03 2.61 -11.72
CA LYS A 48 -11.34 3.13 -13.06
C LYS A 48 -11.15 2.07 -14.14
N ASN A 49 -10.01 1.40 -14.13
CA ASN A 49 -9.71 0.32 -15.08
C ASN A 49 -10.63 -0.89 -14.87
N MET A 50 -10.96 -1.21 -13.62
CA MET A 50 -11.83 -2.33 -13.28
C MET A 50 -13.29 -2.09 -13.68
N LEU A 51 -13.75 -0.85 -13.54
CA LEU A 51 -15.11 -0.43 -13.89
C LEU A 51 -15.26 0.07 -15.33
N ASP A 52 -14.23 -0.09 -16.17
CA ASP A 52 -14.18 0.38 -17.56
C ASP A 52 -14.64 1.85 -17.69
N ASP A 53 -14.23 2.67 -16.73
CA ASP A 53 -14.55 4.09 -16.64
C ASP A 53 -13.24 4.90 -16.55
N PRO A 54 -12.54 5.12 -17.69
CA PRO A 54 -11.22 5.76 -17.71
C PRO A 54 -11.24 7.19 -17.15
N GLN A 55 -12.34 7.92 -17.35
CA GLN A 55 -12.51 9.29 -16.84
C GLN A 55 -12.89 9.28 -15.35
N GLY A 56 -13.68 8.28 -14.92
CA GLY A 56 -14.17 8.14 -13.56
C GLY A 56 -15.39 8.99 -13.26
N ASP A 57 -16.07 9.50 -14.29
CA ASP A 57 -17.20 10.42 -14.17
C ASP A 57 -18.55 9.70 -14.09
N LYS A 58 -18.57 8.37 -14.31
CA LYS A 58 -19.80 7.57 -14.37
C LYS A 58 -19.93 6.71 -13.11
N LEU A 59 -19.63 5.41 -13.22
CA LEU A 59 -19.81 4.45 -12.14
C LEU A 59 -18.87 4.69 -10.99
N VAL A 60 -17.64 5.11 -11.28
CA VAL A 60 -16.62 5.36 -10.25
C VAL A 60 -17.08 6.50 -9.34
N ASN A 61 -17.61 7.59 -9.91
CA ASN A 61 -18.12 8.71 -9.12
C ASN A 61 -19.33 8.30 -8.26
N GLN A 62 -20.29 7.57 -8.85
CA GLN A 62 -21.44 7.04 -8.10
C GLN A 62 -21.00 6.14 -6.94
N LEU A 63 -19.98 5.30 -7.18
CA LEU A 63 -19.40 4.43 -6.17
C LEU A 63 -18.77 5.23 -5.02
N TYR A 64 -17.97 6.26 -5.32
CA TYR A 64 -17.35 7.10 -4.28
C TYR A 64 -18.36 7.95 -3.48
N GLU A 65 -19.49 8.31 -4.08
CA GLU A 65 -20.56 9.02 -3.39
C GLU A 65 -21.42 8.14 -2.48
N THR A 66 -21.27 6.81 -2.54
CA THR A 66 -21.97 5.91 -1.61
C THR A 66 -21.58 6.20 -0.15
N PRO A 67 -22.54 6.17 0.81
CA PRO A 67 -22.24 6.44 2.22
C PRO A 67 -21.14 5.53 2.79
N LEU A 68 -21.06 4.28 2.32
CA LEU A 68 -20.07 3.30 2.73
C LEU A 68 -18.64 3.75 2.39
N ILE A 69 -18.42 4.21 1.15
CA ILE A 69 -17.07 4.62 0.70
C ILE A 69 -16.77 6.05 1.12
N LYS A 70 -17.77 6.93 1.12
CA LYS A 70 -17.64 8.32 1.61
C LYS A 70 -17.20 8.36 3.07
N GLY A 71 -17.68 7.42 3.90
CA GLY A 71 -17.25 7.28 5.29
C GLY A 71 -15.77 6.91 5.46
N LEU A 72 -15.15 6.24 4.48
CA LEU A 72 -13.73 5.89 4.51
C LEU A 72 -12.83 7.06 4.10
N SER A 73 -13.39 8.08 3.44
CA SER A 73 -12.65 9.26 3.04
C SER A 73 -12.31 10.11 4.26
N ARG A 74 -11.04 10.53 4.39
CA ARG A 74 -10.65 11.47 5.44
C ARG A 74 -11.22 12.83 5.06
N LYS A 75 -12.03 13.44 5.95
CA LYS A 75 -12.43 14.85 5.82
C LYS A 75 -11.17 15.70 5.61
N ALA A 76 -11.00 16.22 4.41
CA ALA A 76 -9.90 17.11 4.10
C ALA A 76 -10.28 18.51 4.59
N SER A 77 -9.30 19.30 5.03
CA SER A 77 -9.50 20.74 5.28
C SER A 77 -9.75 21.55 4.00
N SER A 78 -9.64 20.89 2.83
CA SER A 78 -9.82 21.45 1.50
C SER A 78 -11.19 21.07 0.96
N ASP A 79 -11.76 21.91 0.10
CA ASP A 79 -13.10 21.83 -0.48
C ASP A 79 -13.42 20.52 -1.22
N LYS A 80 -12.40 19.70 -1.52
CA LYS A 80 -12.56 18.34 -2.04
C LYS A 80 -12.09 17.30 -1.02
N PRO A 81 -12.94 16.36 -0.60
CA PRO A 81 -12.55 15.30 0.32
C PRO A 81 -11.41 14.46 -0.28
N ARG A 82 -10.44 14.09 0.55
CA ARG A 82 -9.34 13.22 0.14
C ARG A 82 -9.89 11.82 -0.08
N LYS A 83 -9.66 11.26 -1.27
CA LYS A 83 -10.04 9.88 -1.58
C LYS A 83 -9.38 8.91 -0.60
N PRO A 84 -10.07 7.80 -0.24
CA PRO A 84 -9.54 6.83 0.69
C PRO A 84 -8.26 6.19 0.14
N SER A 85 -7.30 5.91 1.03
CA SER A 85 -6.07 5.20 0.69
C SER A 85 -6.28 3.69 0.59
N TYR A 86 -7.40 3.18 1.09
CA TYR A 86 -7.74 1.76 1.06
C TYR A 86 -9.25 1.62 1.19
N ILE A 87 -9.84 0.69 0.44
CA ILE A 87 -11.24 0.30 0.55
C ILE A 87 -11.25 -1.23 0.80
N PRO A 88 -11.84 -1.70 1.90
CA PRO A 88 -12.05 -3.13 2.14
C PRO A 88 -12.92 -3.78 1.06
N ALA A 89 -12.64 -5.05 0.72
CA ALA A 89 -13.32 -5.76 -0.36
C ALA A 89 -14.83 -5.92 -0.13
N ASP A 90 -15.22 -6.24 1.09
CA ASP A 90 -16.62 -6.34 1.55
C ASP A 90 -17.35 -5.01 1.38
N THR A 91 -16.73 -3.91 1.84
CA THR A 91 -17.30 -2.56 1.74
C THR A 91 -17.45 -2.14 0.27
N PHE A 92 -16.45 -2.44 -0.55
CA PHE A 92 -16.51 -2.21 -1.99
C PHE A 92 -17.66 -3.01 -2.64
N ALA A 93 -17.76 -4.30 -2.34
CA ALA A 93 -18.75 -5.18 -2.94
C ALA A 93 -20.17 -4.78 -2.54
N LEU A 94 -20.39 -4.46 -1.27
CA LEU A 94 -21.67 -3.92 -0.79
C LEU A 94 -22.02 -2.58 -1.45
N ALA A 95 -21.05 -1.67 -1.57
CA ALA A 95 -21.26 -0.39 -2.22
C ALA A 95 -21.60 -0.57 -3.72
N LEU A 96 -20.89 -1.45 -4.42
CA LEU A 96 -21.15 -1.76 -5.82
C LEU A 96 -22.54 -2.38 -6.01
N MET A 97 -22.93 -3.33 -5.15
CA MET A 97 -24.25 -3.94 -5.18
C MET A 97 -25.37 -2.95 -4.88
N SER A 98 -25.10 -1.90 -4.12
CA SER A 98 -26.08 -0.84 -3.80
C SER A 98 -26.33 0.14 -4.94
N LEU A 99 -25.51 0.14 -6.00
CA LEU A 99 -25.67 1.08 -7.12
C LEU A 99 -26.92 0.76 -7.94
N ASP A 100 -27.68 1.79 -8.31
CA ASP A 100 -28.86 1.66 -9.17
C ASP A 100 -28.53 1.00 -10.51
N ALA A 101 -27.36 1.35 -11.07
CA ALA A 101 -26.81 0.72 -12.26
C ALA A 101 -26.68 -0.81 -12.09
N PHE A 102 -26.13 -1.25 -10.95
CA PHE A 102 -25.97 -2.67 -10.60
C PHE A 102 -27.30 -3.41 -10.51
N GLN A 103 -28.28 -2.81 -9.84
CA GLN A 103 -29.60 -3.40 -9.70
C GLN A 103 -30.34 -3.48 -11.03
N ALA A 104 -30.24 -2.45 -11.87
CA ALA A 104 -30.83 -2.43 -13.21
C ALA A 104 -30.26 -3.56 -14.09
N TYR A 105 -28.95 -3.79 -14.06
CA TYR A 105 -28.33 -4.89 -14.79
C TYR A 105 -28.71 -6.27 -14.25
N LYS A 106 -28.76 -6.44 -12.92
CA LYS A 106 -29.20 -7.69 -12.30
C LYS A 106 -30.62 -8.07 -12.75
N ALA A 107 -31.50 -7.07 -12.86
CA ALA A 107 -32.89 -7.22 -13.30
C ALA A 107 -33.01 -7.50 -14.82
N ASN A 108 -32.23 -6.82 -15.66
CA ASN A 108 -32.26 -7.02 -17.11
C ASN A 108 -30.86 -7.03 -17.74
N PRO A 109 -30.20 -8.20 -17.82
CA PRO A 109 -28.82 -8.33 -18.33
C PRO A 109 -28.66 -8.02 -19.82
N SER A 110 -29.77 -7.94 -20.58
CA SER A 110 -29.77 -7.73 -22.03
C SER A 110 -30.03 -6.27 -22.43
N ALA A 111 -30.06 -5.34 -21.48
CA ALA A 111 -30.21 -3.93 -21.78
C ALA A 111 -28.96 -3.44 -22.55
N GLU A 112 -29.17 -3.06 -23.80
CA GLU A 112 -28.19 -2.66 -24.84
C GLU A 112 -27.23 -1.52 -24.44
N ASN A 113 -27.39 -0.94 -23.24
CA ASN A 113 -26.60 0.16 -22.69
C ASN A 113 -26.28 -0.02 -21.20
N SER A 114 -26.12 -1.25 -20.68
CA SER A 114 -25.76 -1.40 -19.27
C SER A 114 -24.41 -0.73 -19.00
N PRO A 115 -24.33 0.28 -18.13
CA PRO A 115 -23.07 0.99 -17.86
C PRO A 115 -22.06 0.12 -17.10
N ILE A 116 -22.43 -1.12 -16.79
CA ILE A 116 -21.64 -2.07 -16.01
C ILE A 116 -20.60 -2.76 -16.91
N PRO A 117 -19.36 -2.90 -16.42
CA PRO A 117 -18.35 -3.74 -17.04
C PRO A 117 -18.89 -5.11 -17.43
N GLN A 118 -18.56 -5.53 -18.65
CA GLN A 118 -18.77 -6.91 -19.10
C GLN A 118 -18.11 -7.93 -18.16
N ALA A 119 -17.07 -7.52 -17.42
CA ALA A 119 -16.40 -8.31 -16.40
C ALA A 119 -17.30 -8.72 -15.21
N LEU A 120 -18.37 -7.98 -14.92
CA LEU A 120 -19.32 -8.31 -13.84
C LEU A 120 -20.40 -9.31 -14.27
N ALA A 121 -20.64 -9.43 -15.59
CA ALA A 121 -21.57 -10.40 -16.16
C ALA A 121 -21.28 -11.86 -15.73
N PRO A 122 -20.05 -12.39 -15.86
CA PRO A 122 -19.75 -13.76 -15.44
C PRO A 122 -19.89 -13.96 -13.93
N LEU A 123 -19.60 -12.94 -13.10
CA LEU A 123 -19.74 -13.04 -11.64
C LEU A 123 -21.21 -13.22 -11.22
N ILE A 124 -22.10 -12.47 -11.87
CA ILE A 124 -23.54 -12.56 -11.61
C ILE A 124 -24.10 -13.88 -12.13
N ASN A 125 -23.64 -14.34 -13.29
CA ASN A 125 -24.06 -15.63 -13.87
C ASN A 125 -23.55 -16.82 -13.06
N MET A 126 -22.35 -16.72 -12.47
CA MET A 126 -21.80 -17.72 -11.56
C MET A 126 -22.72 -17.92 -10.34
N ALA A 127 -23.20 -16.83 -9.72
CA ALA A 127 -24.13 -16.93 -8.60
C ALA A 127 -25.52 -17.44 -9.01
N LYS A 128 -26.01 -17.11 -10.21
CA LYS A 128 -27.30 -17.62 -10.71
C LYS A 128 -27.29 -19.14 -10.94
N ASN A 129 -26.15 -19.69 -11.37
CA ASN A 129 -26.02 -21.08 -11.77
C ASN A 129 -25.41 -21.98 -10.67
N ASP A 130 -25.25 -21.47 -9.45
CA ASP A 130 -24.71 -22.26 -8.35
C ASP A 130 -25.67 -23.40 -7.95
N PRO A 131 -25.22 -24.66 -7.92
CA PRO A 131 -26.08 -25.80 -7.65
C PRO A 131 -26.53 -25.91 -6.19
N ALA A 132 -25.84 -25.26 -5.24
CA ALA A 132 -26.17 -25.32 -3.82
C ALA A 132 -27.17 -24.23 -3.41
N SER A 133 -27.08 -23.02 -3.96
CA SER A 133 -28.00 -21.92 -3.67
C SER A 133 -28.17 -20.97 -4.87
N PRO A 134 -29.07 -21.29 -5.82
CA PRO A 134 -29.27 -20.50 -7.03
C PRO A 134 -29.69 -19.06 -6.73
N GLY A 135 -28.87 -18.09 -7.14
CA GLY A 135 -29.18 -16.66 -7.01
C GLY A 135 -28.97 -16.07 -5.62
N ASP A 136 -28.24 -16.76 -4.73
CA ASP A 136 -27.91 -16.24 -3.41
C ASP A 136 -27.07 -14.94 -3.51
N PRO A 137 -27.52 -13.82 -2.92
CA PRO A 137 -26.76 -12.57 -2.89
C PRO A 137 -25.39 -12.71 -2.21
N ALA A 138 -25.20 -13.66 -1.29
CA ALA A 138 -23.92 -13.91 -0.64
C ALA A 138 -22.86 -14.42 -1.63
N ILE A 139 -23.26 -15.24 -2.61
CA ILE A 139 -22.34 -15.76 -3.64
C ILE A 139 -21.94 -14.64 -4.59
N VAL A 140 -22.87 -13.74 -4.95
CA VAL A 140 -22.56 -12.54 -5.74
C VAL A 140 -21.56 -11.66 -5.00
N LEU A 141 -21.80 -11.40 -3.71
CA LEU A 141 -20.91 -10.61 -2.87
C LEU A 141 -19.50 -11.18 -2.85
N ALA A 142 -19.36 -12.47 -2.51
CA ALA A 142 -18.06 -13.15 -2.45
C ALA A 142 -17.34 -13.16 -3.82
N SER A 143 -18.08 -13.27 -4.92
CA SER A 143 -17.51 -13.22 -6.27
C SER A 143 -16.97 -11.83 -6.60
N ILE A 144 -17.68 -10.77 -6.22
CA ILE A 144 -17.24 -9.38 -6.39
C ILE A 144 -16.03 -9.09 -5.48
N GLU A 145 -16.05 -9.55 -4.22
CA GLU A 145 -14.93 -9.42 -3.29
C GLU A 145 -13.66 -10.07 -3.86
N LYS A 146 -13.79 -11.29 -4.37
CA LYS A 146 -12.66 -11.99 -5.00
C LYS A 146 -12.14 -11.22 -6.21
N TRP A 147 -13.03 -10.79 -7.10
CA TRP A 147 -12.65 -10.02 -8.29
C TRP A 147 -11.96 -8.70 -7.95
N TYR A 148 -12.43 -8.02 -6.90
CA TYR A 148 -11.80 -6.83 -6.36
C TYR A 148 -10.40 -7.13 -5.82
N ASN A 149 -10.25 -8.18 -4.99
CA ASN A 149 -8.96 -8.58 -4.43
C ASN A 149 -7.95 -8.94 -5.53
N ASP A 150 -8.33 -9.76 -6.50
CA ASP A 150 -7.48 -10.14 -7.63
C ASP A 150 -7.01 -8.90 -8.43
N THR A 151 -7.88 -7.91 -8.58
CA THR A 151 -7.54 -6.63 -9.22
C THR A 151 -6.61 -5.79 -8.36
N MET A 152 -6.88 -5.70 -7.05
CA MET A 152 -6.08 -4.93 -6.11
C MET A 152 -4.70 -5.54 -5.87
N ASP A 153 -4.53 -6.85 -6.00
CA ASP A 153 -3.22 -7.50 -5.97
C ASP A 153 -2.35 -7.02 -7.13
N ARG A 154 -2.93 -6.91 -8.34
CA ARG A 154 -2.23 -6.37 -9.51
C ARG A 154 -1.88 -4.89 -9.34
N VAL A 155 -2.84 -4.08 -8.88
CA VAL A 155 -2.63 -2.64 -8.61
C VAL A 155 -1.56 -2.43 -7.55
N SER A 156 -1.57 -3.25 -6.49
CA SER A 156 -0.56 -3.24 -5.44
C SER A 156 0.83 -3.60 -5.96
N GLY A 157 0.91 -4.52 -6.94
CA GLY A 157 2.15 -4.83 -7.65
C GLY A 157 2.73 -3.61 -8.37
N TRP A 158 1.92 -2.91 -9.17
CA TRP A 158 2.36 -1.69 -9.87
C TRP A 158 2.77 -0.59 -8.90
N TYR A 159 2.00 -0.40 -7.82
CA TYR A 159 2.36 0.52 -6.75
C TYR A 159 3.71 0.18 -6.12
N LYS A 160 3.95 -1.09 -5.79
CA LYS A 160 5.20 -1.58 -5.20
C LYS A 160 6.39 -1.28 -6.13
N HIS A 161 6.28 -1.57 -7.42
CA HIS A 161 7.34 -1.27 -8.38
C HIS A 161 7.64 0.23 -8.47
N ARG A 162 6.61 1.08 -8.49
CA ARG A 162 6.79 2.54 -8.53
C ARG A 162 7.48 3.05 -7.26
N VAL A 163 7.03 2.60 -6.09
CA VAL A 163 7.60 3.00 -4.80
C VAL A 163 9.04 2.50 -4.66
N GLN A 164 9.35 1.29 -5.10
CA GLN A 164 10.72 0.78 -5.10
C GLN A 164 11.67 1.66 -5.93
N LEU A 165 11.23 2.12 -7.11
CA LEU A 165 12.03 3.04 -7.94
C LEU A 165 12.22 4.39 -7.25
N ILE A 166 11.18 4.93 -6.61
CA ILE A 166 11.27 6.17 -5.83
C ILE A 166 12.28 6.02 -4.69
N ILE A 167 12.22 4.92 -3.93
CA ILE A 167 13.16 4.65 -2.84
C ILE A 167 14.59 4.48 -3.37
N LEU A 168 14.76 3.84 -4.53
CA LEU A 168 16.07 3.68 -5.16
C LEU A 168 16.68 5.02 -5.55
N LEU A 169 15.90 5.90 -6.18
CA LEU A 169 16.36 7.25 -6.54
C LEU A 169 16.64 8.09 -5.28
N LEU A 170 15.81 7.98 -4.25
CA LEU A 170 16.02 8.65 -2.97
C LEU A 170 17.32 8.19 -2.31
N ALA A 171 17.57 6.88 -2.26
CA ALA A 171 18.80 6.32 -1.69
C ALA A 171 20.03 6.80 -2.48
N LEU A 172 19.95 6.84 -3.81
CA LEU A 172 21.01 7.37 -4.66
C LEU A 172 21.32 8.84 -4.33
N VAL A 173 20.28 9.67 -4.21
CA VAL A 173 20.43 11.09 -3.84
C VAL A 173 21.08 11.21 -2.47
N ILE A 174 20.63 10.46 -1.46
CA ILE A 174 21.18 10.50 -0.11
C ILE A 174 22.66 10.10 -0.09
N VAL A 175 23.04 9.02 -0.78
CA VAL A 175 24.44 8.55 -0.84
C VAL A 175 25.34 9.59 -1.49
N VAL A 176 24.90 10.19 -2.59
CA VAL A 176 25.68 11.23 -3.29
C VAL A 176 25.78 12.50 -2.46
N SER A 177 24.68 12.96 -1.86
CA SER A 177 24.66 14.18 -1.04
C SER A 177 25.49 14.07 0.24
N LEU A 178 25.49 12.89 0.87
CA LEU A 178 26.24 12.64 2.10
C LEU A 178 27.65 12.12 1.86
N ASN A 179 28.04 11.88 0.60
CA ASN A 179 29.33 11.30 0.21
C ASN A 179 29.63 10.01 1.00
N ILE A 180 28.64 9.11 1.05
CA ILE A 180 28.76 7.88 1.83
C ILE A 180 29.56 6.86 1.03
N ASP A 181 30.75 6.51 1.53
CA ASP A 181 31.66 5.51 0.97
C ASP A 181 31.91 4.38 1.98
N THR A 182 31.65 3.13 1.56
CA THR A 182 31.85 1.93 2.41
C THR A 182 33.30 1.74 2.84
N VAL A 183 34.27 1.96 1.95
CA VAL A 183 35.70 1.82 2.26
C VAL A 183 36.11 2.87 3.26
N SER A 184 35.68 4.12 3.07
CA SER A 184 35.92 5.19 4.03
C SER A 184 35.35 4.83 5.41
N LEU A 185 34.09 4.40 5.48
CA LEU A 185 33.46 3.96 6.73
C LEU A 185 34.24 2.84 7.44
N ILE A 186 34.67 1.81 6.70
CA ILE A 186 35.45 0.70 7.27
C ILE A 186 36.80 1.20 7.80
N THR A 187 37.50 2.04 7.03
CA THR A 187 38.80 2.58 7.46
C THR A 187 38.66 3.45 8.72
N SER A 188 37.66 4.32 8.78
CA SER A 188 37.38 5.15 9.96
C SER A 188 37.00 4.28 11.16
N LEU A 189 36.11 3.31 10.99
CA LEU A 189 35.71 2.39 12.08
C LEU A 189 36.88 1.53 12.57
N SER A 190 37.78 1.11 11.69
CA SER A 190 38.94 0.30 12.05
C SER A 190 39.98 1.12 12.83
N ASN A 191 40.25 2.35 12.37
CA ASN A 191 41.35 3.16 12.89
C ASN A 191 40.95 3.99 14.12
N GLU A 192 39.67 4.33 14.29
CA GLU A 192 39.20 5.17 15.40
C GLU A 192 38.41 4.38 16.46
N THR A 193 39.09 3.99 17.55
CA THR A 193 38.47 3.22 18.65
C THR A 193 37.34 3.97 19.35
N ALA A 194 37.42 5.30 19.49
CA ALA A 194 36.37 6.10 20.12
C ALA A 194 35.07 6.08 19.30
N MET A 195 35.16 6.33 17.99
CA MET A 195 34.01 6.29 17.08
C MET A 195 33.38 4.90 17.03
N ARG A 196 34.22 3.85 16.90
CA ARG A 196 33.75 2.45 16.89
C ARG A 196 33.02 2.09 18.18
N SER A 197 33.58 2.45 19.33
CA SER A 197 32.95 2.18 20.63
C SER A 197 31.60 2.90 20.76
N ALA A 198 31.50 4.16 20.35
CA ALA A 198 30.26 4.93 20.40
C ALA A 198 29.15 4.29 19.55
N ILE A 199 29.48 3.87 18.33
CA ILE A 199 28.53 3.23 17.40
C ILE A 199 28.08 1.86 17.94
N VAL A 200 28.99 1.05 18.48
CA VAL A 200 28.65 -0.24 19.09
C VAL A 200 27.74 -0.05 20.31
N SER A 201 28.01 0.94 21.16
CA SER A 201 27.14 1.28 22.29
C SER A 201 25.75 1.74 21.85
N ALA A 202 25.67 2.56 20.79
CA ALA A 202 24.39 2.97 20.21
C ALA A 202 23.60 1.78 19.66
N ALA A 203 24.26 0.84 18.99
CA ALA A 203 23.66 -0.38 18.48
C ALA A 203 23.08 -1.26 19.60
N GLN A 204 23.84 -1.43 20.70
CA GLN A 204 23.38 -2.16 21.88
C GLN A 204 22.16 -1.48 22.53
N GLY A 205 22.18 -0.15 22.65
CA GLY A 205 21.05 0.63 23.14
C GLY A 205 19.78 0.40 22.32
N ALA A 206 19.87 0.49 21.00
CA ALA A 206 18.75 0.27 20.09
C ALA A 206 18.16 -1.15 20.21
N ALA A 207 19.03 -2.18 20.28
CA ALA A 207 18.59 -3.57 20.44
C ALA A 207 17.86 -3.80 21.78
N ASN A 208 18.34 -3.21 22.87
CA ASN A 208 17.71 -3.32 24.18
C ASN A 208 16.33 -2.63 24.22
N SER A 209 16.22 -1.45 23.62
CA SER A 209 14.93 -0.75 23.48
C SER A 209 13.91 -1.58 22.68
N GLN A 210 14.34 -2.24 21.61
CA GLN A 210 13.48 -3.10 20.80
C GLN A 210 12.99 -4.33 21.57
N ASN A 211 13.87 -4.96 22.36
CA ASN A 211 13.49 -6.10 23.22
C ASN A 211 12.48 -5.70 24.29
N ASN A 212 12.68 -4.54 24.93
CA ASN A 212 11.75 -4.03 25.94
C ASN A 212 10.37 -3.72 25.34
N ALA A 213 10.32 -3.06 24.18
CA ALA A 213 9.06 -2.79 23.48
C ALA A 213 8.30 -4.08 23.11
N LYS A 214 9.03 -5.14 22.73
CA LYS A 214 8.44 -6.44 22.41
C LYS A 214 7.87 -7.15 23.65
N ASN A 215 8.55 -7.08 24.79
CA ASN A 215 8.09 -7.67 26.05
C ASN A 215 6.91 -6.93 26.69
N LEU A 216 6.70 -5.65 26.34
CA LEU A 216 5.54 -4.86 26.76
C LEU A 216 4.29 -5.13 25.90
N ALA A 217 4.45 -5.72 24.71
CA ALA A 217 3.37 -6.02 23.77
C ALA A 217 2.87 -7.48 23.86
N THR A 218 3.46 -8.29 24.75
CA THR A 218 3.06 -9.67 25.10
C THR A 218 2.47 -9.71 26.49
#